data_AF-A0A0H5C7M0-F1
#
_entry.id   AF-A0A0H5C7M0-F1
#
_cell.length_a   1.000
_cell.length_b   1.000
_cell.length_c   1.000
_cell.angle_alpha   90.00
_cell.angle_beta   90.00
_cell.angle_gamma   90.00
#
_symmetry.space_group_name_H-M   'P 1'
#
loop_
_entity.id
_entity.type
_entity.pdbx_description
1 polymer ?
#
loop_
_entity_poly.entity_id
_entity_poly.type
_entity_poly.pdbx_seq_one_letter_code
_entity_poly.pdbx_strand_id
1 'polypeptide(L)'
;MALKVVQLDDLNTRDRLLLVQLIEQYGFDDIELLHSRYTNHPAFQLSHNKLQGTDGQITSQHLQALIDGLLAEYPDKNIIQLCEQFYALRIEELNQELSRNKELFTKTKMAL
;
A
#
# COMPACT_ATOMS: atom_id res chain seq x y z
N MET A 1 6.66 -24.87 -7.24
CA MET A 1 6.25 -23.89 -6.21
C MET A 1 5.11 -23.08 -6.80
N ALA A 2 3.98 -22.98 -6.10
CA ALA A 2 2.86 -22.15 -6.56
C ALA A 2 3.19 -20.68 -6.27
N LEU A 3 2.99 -19.80 -7.25
CA LEU A 3 3.10 -18.35 -7.06
C LEU A 3 2.09 -17.92 -5.98
N LYS A 4 2.57 -17.31 -4.88
CA LYS A 4 1.67 -16.70 -3.90
C LYS A 4 0.97 -15.51 -4.59
N VAL A 5 -0.35 -15.61 -4.73
CA VAL A 5 -1.19 -14.52 -5.24
C VAL A 5 -1.32 -13.49 -4.12
N VAL A 6 -0.88 -12.26 -4.38
CA VAL A 6 -1.02 -11.13 -3.44
C VAL A 6 -2.50 -10.79 -3.31
N GLN A 7 -3.02 -10.79 -2.09
CA GLN A 7 -4.39 -10.41 -1.76
C GLN A 7 -4.44 -8.98 -1.19
N LEU A 8 -5.63 -8.39 -1.14
CA LEU A 8 -5.80 -7.03 -0.60
C LEU A 8 -5.31 -6.93 0.86
N ASP A 9 -5.51 -7.99 1.64
CA ASP A 9 -5.06 -8.10 3.04
C ASP A 9 -3.54 -8.27 3.20
N ASP A 10 -2.83 -8.61 2.13
CA ASP A 10 -1.35 -8.57 2.13
C ASP A 10 -0.83 -7.12 1.99
N LEU A 11 -1.65 -6.17 1.53
CA LEU A 11 -1.27 -4.76 1.34
C LEU A 11 -1.45 -3.96 2.63
N ASN A 12 -0.37 -3.33 3.10
CA ASN A 12 -0.44 -2.39 4.22
C ASN A 12 -1.09 -1.06 3.80
N THR A 13 -1.37 -0.20 4.78
CA THR A 13 -1.98 1.13 4.58
C THR A 13 -1.25 1.99 3.56
N ARG A 14 0.10 1.96 3.53
CA ARG A 14 0.89 2.71 2.55
C ARG A 14 0.69 2.18 1.13
N ASP A 15 0.63 0.87 0.96
CA ASP A 15 0.45 0.23 -0.34
C ASP A 15 -0.98 0.43 -0.87
N ARG A 16 -1.99 0.38 0.02
CA ARG A 16 -3.39 0.71 -0.32
C ARG A 16 -3.52 2.20 -0.67
N LEU A 17 -2.92 3.10 0.10
CA LEU A 17 -2.90 4.54 -0.17
C LEU A 17 -2.31 4.84 -1.55
N LEU A 18 -1.14 4.25 -1.86
CA LEU A 18 -0.50 4.42 -3.16
C LEU A 18 -1.41 3.95 -4.29
N LEU A 19 -2.06 2.78 -4.13
CA LEU A 19 -2.98 2.26 -5.14
C LEU A 19 -4.10 3.26 -5.44
N VAL A 20 -4.74 3.78 -4.39
CA VAL A 20 -5.85 4.74 -4.54
C VAL A 20 -5.39 6.05 -5.18
N GLN A 21 -4.21 6.54 -4.83
CA GLN A 21 -3.63 7.76 -5.43
C GLN A 21 -3.34 7.60 -6.91
N LEU A 22 -2.82 6.44 -7.33
CA LEU A 22 -2.56 6.19 -8.74
C LEU A 22 -3.88 6.08 -9.52
N ILE A 23 -4.90 5.46 -8.93
CA ILE A 23 -6.23 5.41 -9.54
C ILE A 23 -6.82 6.82 -9.67
N GLU A 24 -6.68 7.66 -8.65
CA GLU A 24 -7.13 9.06 -8.69
C GLU A 24 -6.45 9.85 -9.80
N GLN A 25 -5.14 9.65 -9.97
CA GLN A 25 -4.33 10.37 -10.95
C GLN A 25 -4.55 9.91 -12.40
N TYR A 26 -4.70 8.60 -12.63
CA TYR A 26 -4.69 8.02 -13.98
C TYR A 26 -6.05 7.44 -14.42
N GLY A 27 -7.01 7.32 -13.50
CA GLY A 27 -8.28 6.64 -13.75
C GLY A 27 -8.12 5.11 -13.87
N PHE A 28 -9.22 4.42 -14.22
CA PHE A 28 -9.25 2.95 -14.35
C PHE A 28 -9.08 2.45 -15.79
N ASP A 29 -8.98 3.36 -16.75
CA ASP A 29 -9.10 3.02 -18.17
C ASP A 29 -7.87 2.27 -18.71
N ASP A 30 -6.72 2.40 -18.05
CA ASP A 30 -5.47 1.74 -18.44
C ASP A 30 -4.83 1.01 -17.25
N ILE A 31 -5.27 -0.24 -17.06
CA ILE A 31 -4.76 -1.11 -15.99
C ILE A 31 -3.29 -1.45 -16.15
N GLU A 32 -2.76 -1.49 -17.38
CA GLU A 32 -1.34 -1.78 -17.65
C GLU A 32 -0.47 -0.60 -17.21
N LEU A 33 -0.92 0.63 -17.46
CA LEU A 33 -0.27 1.83 -16.94
C LEU A 33 -0.30 1.86 -15.41
N LEU A 34 -1.46 1.63 -14.80
CA LEU A 34 -1.59 1.56 -13.32
C LEU A 34 -0.66 0.50 -12.74
N HIS A 35 -0.60 -0.67 -13.36
CA HIS A 35 0.27 -1.77 -12.95
C HIS A 35 1.74 -1.42 -13.03
N SER A 36 2.18 -0.84 -14.14
CA SER A 36 3.54 -0.37 -14.30
C SER A 36 3.88 0.71 -13.28
N ARG A 37 2.99 1.67 -13.05
CA ARG A 37 3.20 2.75 -12.06
C ARG A 37 3.26 2.23 -10.64
N TYR A 38 2.39 1.28 -10.29
CA TYR A 38 2.30 0.71 -8.95
C TYR A 38 3.52 -0.15 -8.61
N THR A 39 3.83 -1.13 -9.46
CA THR A 39 4.90 -2.11 -9.21
C THR A 39 6.30 -1.50 -9.31
N ASN A 40 6.48 -0.43 -10.10
CA ASN A 40 7.73 0.30 -10.19
C ASN A 40 7.83 1.48 -9.20
N HIS A 41 6.80 1.73 -8.38
CA HIS A 41 6.84 2.84 -7.44
C HIS A 41 7.86 2.56 -6.32
N PRO A 42 8.77 3.49 -5.99
CA PRO A 42 9.77 3.25 -4.94
C PRO A 42 9.15 2.88 -3.59
N ALA A 43 8.02 3.49 -3.23
CA ALA A 43 7.33 3.18 -1.97
C ALA A 43 6.81 1.73 -1.94
N PHE A 44 6.30 1.22 -3.06
CA PHE A 44 5.84 -0.16 -3.18
C PHE A 44 7.00 -1.14 -3.18
N GLN A 45 8.06 -0.83 -3.95
CA GLN A 45 9.29 -1.61 -3.95
C GLN A 45 9.90 -1.70 -2.55
N LEU A 46 9.89 -0.64 -1.75
CA LEU A 46 10.39 -0.70 -0.37
C LEU A 46 9.58 -1.61 0.55
N SER A 47 8.24 -1.66 0.44
CA SER A 47 7.38 -2.58 1.23
C SER A 47 7.52 -4.02 0.75
N HIS A 48 7.73 -4.18 -0.56
CA HIS A 48 7.66 -5.45 -1.25
C HIS A 48 8.97 -5.86 -1.93
N ASN A 49 10.11 -5.37 -1.44
CA ASN A 49 11.46 -5.64 -1.97
C ASN A 49 11.79 -7.15 -1.98
N LYS A 50 11.00 -7.96 -1.27
CA LYS A 50 11.09 -9.43 -1.27
C LYS A 50 10.40 -10.11 -2.47
N LEU A 51 9.53 -9.42 -3.21
CA LEU A 51 8.86 -9.98 -4.39
C LEU A 51 9.80 -10.11 -5.60
N GLN A 52 10.97 -9.45 -5.57
CA GLN A 52 11.98 -9.57 -6.63
C GLN A 52 12.81 -10.87 -6.56
N GLY A 53 12.75 -11.60 -5.44
CA GLY A 53 13.61 -12.76 -5.20
C GLY A 53 12.99 -14.10 -5.59
N THR A 54 11.75 -14.37 -5.19
CA THR A 54 11.09 -15.68 -5.43
C THR A 54 9.57 -15.71 -5.16
N ASP A 55 8.95 -14.63 -4.69
CA ASP A 55 7.54 -14.65 -4.27
C ASP A 55 6.72 -13.64 -5.08
N GLY A 56 5.68 -14.12 -5.76
CA GLY A 56 4.53 -13.33 -6.25
C GLY A 56 4.82 -12.06 -7.05
N GLN A 57 4.95 -12.18 -8.37
CA GLN A 57 4.76 -11.01 -9.24
C GLN A 57 3.27 -10.62 -9.22
N ILE A 58 2.97 -9.37 -8.86
CA ILE A 58 1.67 -8.78 -9.18
C ILE A 58 1.62 -8.66 -10.69
N THR A 59 0.61 -9.25 -11.33
CA THR A 59 0.30 -9.04 -12.75
C THR A 59 -0.79 -7.97 -12.86
N SER A 60 -1.04 -7.46 -14.05
CA SER A 60 -2.12 -6.49 -14.28
C SER A 60 -3.50 -7.06 -13.90
N GLN A 61 -3.71 -8.37 -14.09
CA GLN A 61 -4.92 -9.07 -13.63
C GLN A 61 -5.02 -9.13 -12.10
N HIS A 62 -3.91 -9.39 -11.40
CA HIS A 62 -3.89 -9.35 -9.95
C HIS A 62 -4.17 -7.94 -9.43
N LEU A 63 -3.61 -6.92 -10.08
CA LEU A 63 -3.90 -5.54 -9.73
C LEU A 63 -5.38 -5.19 -9.91
N GLN A 64 -6.00 -5.62 -11.01
CA GLN A 64 -7.44 -5.43 -11.20
C GLN A 64 -8.23 -6.07 -10.06
N ALA A 65 -7.90 -7.30 -9.67
CA ALA A 65 -8.56 -7.98 -8.54
C ALA A 65 -8.37 -7.24 -7.20
N LEU A 66 -7.19 -6.63 -6.97
CA LEU A 66 -6.94 -5.78 -5.80
C LEU A 66 -7.80 -4.52 -5.81
N ILE A 67 -7.96 -3.90 -6.98
CA ILE A 67 -8.82 -2.73 -7.17
C ILE A 67 -10.28 -3.09 -6.93
N ASP A 68 -10.77 -4.17 -7.55
CA ASP A 68 -12.14 -4.63 -7.40
C ASP A 68 -12.45 -4.98 -5.93
N GLY A 69 -11.51 -5.65 -5.26
CA GLY A 69 -11.60 -5.95 -3.82
C GLY A 69 -11.66 -4.69 -2.96
N LEU A 70 -10.85 -3.68 -3.29
CA LEU A 70 -10.84 -2.40 -2.58
C LEU A 70 -12.19 -1.66 -2.72
N LEU A 71 -12.73 -1.62 -3.94
CA LEU A 71 -14.03 -0.98 -4.19
C LEU A 71 -15.18 -1.77 -3.53
N ALA A 72 -15.08 -3.09 -3.44
CA ALA A 72 -16.05 -3.92 -2.73
C ALA A 72 -15.98 -3.77 -1.20
N GLU A 73 -14.80 -3.54 -0.62
CA GLU A 73 -14.63 -3.27 0.81
C GLU A 73 -15.24 -1.90 1.21
N TYR A 74 -15.29 -0.95 0.27
CA TYR A 74 -15.78 0.41 0.49
C TYR A 74 -16.79 0.88 -0.57
N PRO A 75 -17.96 0.23 -0.67
CA PRO A 75 -18.91 0.48 -1.76
C PRO A 75 -19.50 1.89 -1.76
N ASP A 76 -19.53 2.55 -0.60
CA ASP A 76 -20.11 3.88 -0.43
C ASP A 76 -19.10 5.03 -0.56
N LYS A 77 -17.84 4.73 -0.91
CA LYS A 77 -16.77 5.72 -1.01
C LYS A 77 -16.26 5.83 -2.44
N ASN A 78 -16.16 7.06 -2.92
CA ASN A 78 -15.43 7.35 -4.14
C ASN A 78 -13.91 7.32 -3.89
N ILE A 79 -13.12 7.33 -4.96
CA ILE A 79 -11.65 7.27 -4.90
C ILE A 79 -11.04 8.42 -4.09
N ILE A 80 -11.58 9.63 -4.16
CA ILE A 80 -11.10 10.77 -3.38
C ILE A 80 -11.31 10.52 -1.88
N GLN A 81 -12.49 10.04 -1.49
CA GLN A 81 -12.81 9.70 -0.09
C GLN A 81 -11.95 8.55 0.42
N LEU A 82 -11.60 7.59 -0.45
CA LEU A 82 -10.66 6.52 -0.11
C LEU A 82 -9.24 7.07 0.09
N CYS A 83 -8.79 7.98 -0.77
CA CYS A 83 -7.51 8.68 -0.61
C CYS A 83 -7.46 9.38 0.76
N GLU A 84 -8.46 10.19 1.08
CA GLU A 84 -8.56 10.91 2.37
C GLU A 84 -8.51 9.95 3.57
N GLN A 85 -9.26 8.84 3.50
CA GLN A 85 -9.29 7.83 4.56
C GLN A 85 -7.92 7.19 4.77
N PHE A 86 -7.28 6.69 3.72
CA PHE A 86 -5.96 6.06 3.84
C PHE A 86 -4.85 7.06 4.21
N TYR A 87 -4.98 8.33 3.80
CA TYR A 87 -4.12 9.40 4.29
C TYR A 87 -4.24 9.58 5.80
N ALA A 88 -5.46 9.67 6.32
CA ALA A 88 -5.71 9.82 7.75
C ALA A 88 -5.14 8.64 8.55
N LEU A 89 -5.38 7.40 8.09
CA LEU A 89 -4.82 6.19 8.69
C LEU A 89 -3.29 6.22 8.70
N ARG A 90 -2.66 6.59 7.58
CA ARG A 90 -1.19 6.61 7.51
C ARG A 90 -0.58 7.68 8.41
N ILE A 91 -1.23 8.83 8.56
CA ILE A 91 -0.81 9.87 9.50
C ILE A 91 -0.86 9.35 10.94
N GLU A 92 -1.92 8.61 11.30
CA GLU A 92 -2.04 8.00 12.63
C GLU A 92 -0.91 6.99 12.88
N GLU A 93 -0.65 6.08 11.94
CA GLU A 93 0.44 5.11 12.02
C GLU A 93 1.80 5.79 12.19
N LEU A 94 2.08 6.84 11.41
CA LEU A 94 3.32 7.61 11.51
C LEU A 94 3.47 8.27 12.88
N ASN A 95 2.39 8.81 13.44
CA ASN A 95 2.41 9.39 14.79
C ASN A 95 2.69 8.33 15.86
N GLN A 96 2.13 7.13 15.72
CA GLN A 96 2.41 6.00 16.62
C GLN A 96 3.87 5.54 16.50
N GLU A 97 4.39 5.40 15.27
CA GLU A 97 5.80 5.08 15.00
C GLU A 97 6.74 6.13 15.63
N LEU A 98 6.44 7.41 15.44
CA LEU A 98 7.19 8.52 16.04
C LEU A 98 7.18 8.48 17.57
N SER A 99 6.03 8.21 18.20
CA SER A 99 5.92 8.11 19.65
C SER A 99 6.77 6.96 20.19
N ARG A 100 6.65 5.76 19.58
CA ARG A 100 7.45 4.58 19.95
C ARG A 100 8.95 4.84 19.81
N ASN A 101 9.37 5.51 18.74
CA ASN A 101 10.77 5.85 18.51
C ASN A 101 11.30 6.86 19.54
N LYS A 102 10.50 7.86 19.94
CA LYS A 102 10.86 8.81 21.01
C LYS A 102 11.03 8.09 22.35
N GLU A 103 10.15 7.16 22.68
CA GLU A 103 10.26 6.34 23.90
C GLU A 103 11.53 5.47 23.89
N LEU A 104 11.80 4.78 22.77
CA LEU A 104 13.01 3.96 22.58
C LEU A 104 14.28 4.79 22.74
N PHE A 105 14.33 5.96 22.10
CA PHE A 105 15.47 6.86 22.21
C PHE A 105 15.69 7.31 23.66
N THR A 106 14.62 7.69 24.37
CA THR A 106 14.69 8.12 25.77
C THR A 106 15.18 6.99 26.68
N LYS A 107 14.66 5.77 26.51
CA LYS A 107 15.09 4.59 27.28
C LYS A 107 16.57 4.26 27.05
N THR A 108 17.03 4.36 25.80
CA THR A 108 18.43 4.07 25.45
C THR A 108 19.39 5.13 25.99
N LYS A 109 19.00 6.41 25.97
CA LYS A 109 19.80 7.50 26.54
C LYS A 109 19.95 7.40 28.07
N MET A 110 18.97 6.82 28.77
CA MET A 110 19.03 6.61 30.22
C MET A 110 19.79 5.33 30.61
N ALA A 111 20.07 4.44 29.65
CA ALA A 111 20.82 3.20 29.87
C ALA A 111 22.32 3.34 29.54
N LEU A 112 22.74 4.49 29.01
CA LEU A 112 24.13 4.91 28.76
C LEU A 112 24.60 5.84 29.88
#